data_AF-A0A2A2HDD9-F1
#
_entry.id   AF-A0A2A2HDD9-F1
#
_cell.length_a   1.000
_cell.length_b   1.000
_cell.length_c   1.000
_cell.angle_alpha   90.00
_cell.angle_beta   90.00
_cell.angle_gamma   90.00
#
_symmetry.space_group_name_H-M   'P 1'
#
loop_
_entity.id
_entity.type
_entity.pdbx_description
1 polymer ?
#
loop_
_entity_poly.entity_id
_entity_poly.type
_entity_poly.pdbx_seq_one_letter_code
_entity_poly.pdbx_strand_id
1 'polypeptide(L)'
;MNAKILQQLPKNNHILLYQQDLQAIYKNHKTQTASVYLISPKEGKSGLLKILQSIGMQDSYKSFTINQILNEIRIQNKEIHIFIDNFEELTKRELRYYKQLFEIGHVSLIVNIVSDNAVFVDNDFIRQFVILNEDFYENRTESINVKYTILIVLCVFIFLIFLKMQLGILNIIVSTLWFTFLMYRSFYYIMH
;
A
#
# COMPACT_ATOMS: atom_id res chain seq x y z
N MET A 1 -6.24 20.04 -11.53
CA MET A 1 -5.67 18.67 -11.60
C MET A 1 -5.93 17.96 -12.91
N ASN A 2 -7.18 17.95 -13.40
CA ASN A 2 -7.56 17.32 -14.69
C ASN A 2 -6.67 17.74 -15.87
N ALA A 3 -6.26 19.02 -15.94
CA ALA A 3 -5.34 19.51 -16.98
C ALA A 3 -3.93 18.89 -16.92
N LYS A 4 -3.40 18.57 -15.73
CA LYS A 4 -2.09 17.92 -15.57
C LYS A 4 -2.14 16.44 -16.00
N ILE A 5 -3.25 15.76 -15.72
CA ILE A 5 -3.50 14.37 -16.15
C ILE A 5 -3.53 14.32 -17.68
N LEU A 6 -4.31 15.19 -18.30
CA LEU A 6 -4.42 15.29 -19.76
C LEU A 6 -3.07 15.63 -20.45
N GLN A 7 -2.16 16.33 -19.78
CA GLN A 7 -0.81 16.60 -20.30
C GLN A 7 0.16 15.40 -20.20
N GLN A 8 -0.12 14.42 -19.34
CA GLN A 8 0.72 13.23 -19.18
C GLN A 8 0.24 12.02 -19.99
N LEU A 9 -1.04 11.97 -20.34
CA LEU A 9 -1.61 10.96 -21.23
C LEU A 9 -0.87 10.81 -22.59
N PRO A 10 -0.51 11.89 -23.33
CA PRO A 10 0.22 11.76 -24.60
C PRO A 10 1.67 11.28 -24.44
N LYS A 11 2.17 11.08 -23.21
CA LYS A 11 3.51 10.54 -22.93
C LYS A 11 3.50 9.03 -22.67
N ASN A 12 2.33 8.39 -22.70
CA ASN A 12 2.11 7.01 -22.28
C ASN A 12 2.62 6.69 -20.86
N ASN A 13 2.54 7.67 -19.97
CA ASN A 13 2.91 7.45 -18.58
C ASN A 13 1.77 6.74 -17.83
N HIS A 14 2.16 5.84 -16.93
CA HIS A 14 1.22 5.29 -15.94
C HIS A 14 1.06 6.28 -14.80
N ILE A 15 -0.18 6.62 -14.47
CA ILE A 15 -0.53 7.68 -13.53
C ILE A 15 -1.26 7.07 -12.34
N LEU A 16 -0.84 7.46 -11.14
CA LEU A 16 -1.54 7.14 -9.90
C LEU A 16 -2.18 8.41 -9.32
N LEU A 17 -3.46 8.29 -9.03
CA LEU A 17 -4.30 9.31 -8.43
C LEU A 17 -4.77 8.83 -7.06
N TYR A 18 -5.10 9.78 -6.21
CA TYR A 18 -5.50 9.53 -4.83
C TYR A 18 -6.75 10.34 -4.48
N GLN A 19 -7.80 9.63 -4.06
CA GLN A 19 -9.12 10.18 -3.68
C GLN A 19 -9.71 11.12 -4.75
N GLN A 20 -9.59 10.75 -6.02
CA GLN A 20 -10.15 11.54 -7.14
C GLN A 20 -11.38 10.90 -7.76
N ASP A 21 -12.23 11.74 -8.36
CA ASP A 21 -13.32 11.27 -9.21
C ASP A 21 -12.79 10.87 -10.60
N LEU A 22 -12.32 9.62 -10.70
CA LEU A 22 -11.82 9.05 -11.93
C LEU A 22 -12.90 8.95 -13.02
N GLN A 23 -14.16 8.78 -12.63
CA GLN A 23 -15.28 8.66 -13.57
C GLN A 23 -15.53 9.99 -14.31
N ALA A 24 -15.47 11.13 -13.60
CA ALA A 24 -15.56 12.44 -14.22
C ALA A 24 -14.42 12.69 -15.21
N ILE A 25 -13.19 12.29 -14.85
CA ILE A 25 -12.01 12.40 -15.72
C ILE A 25 -12.21 11.55 -16.99
N TYR A 26 -12.65 10.31 -16.84
CA TYR A 26 -12.93 9.41 -17.95
C TYR A 26 -13.99 9.96 -18.91
N LYS A 27 -15.11 10.50 -18.39
CA LYS A 27 -16.19 11.08 -19.21
C LYS A 27 -15.70 12.22 -20.09
N ASN A 28 -14.83 13.09 -19.55
CA ASN A 28 -14.26 14.22 -20.28
C ASN A 28 -13.22 13.78 -21.34
N HIS A 29 -12.63 12.59 -21.19
CA HIS A 29 -11.58 12.07 -22.07
C HIS A 29 -12.11 11.16 -23.20
N LYS A 30 -13.31 10.58 -23.03
CA LYS A 30 -13.88 9.54 -23.90
C LYS A 30 -13.97 9.91 -25.40
N THR A 31 -13.83 11.18 -25.76
CA THR A 31 -14.10 11.68 -27.11
C THR A 31 -12.97 11.49 -28.14
N GLN A 32 -11.75 11.05 -27.77
CA GLN A 32 -10.61 11.10 -28.70
C GLN A 32 -9.73 9.83 -28.82
N THR A 33 -9.85 8.82 -27.94
CA THR A 33 -8.93 7.65 -27.91
C THR A 33 -9.63 6.36 -27.45
N ALA A 34 -9.00 5.19 -27.65
CA ALA A 34 -9.47 3.92 -27.11
C ALA A 34 -9.31 3.89 -25.57
N SER A 35 -10.34 4.36 -24.86
CA SER A 35 -10.34 4.42 -23.40
C SER A 35 -11.34 3.44 -22.79
N VAL A 36 -10.98 2.81 -21.67
CA VAL A 36 -11.87 1.96 -20.89
C VAL A 36 -11.91 2.39 -19.43
N TYR A 37 -13.05 2.18 -18.79
CA TYR A 37 -13.22 2.40 -17.35
C TYR A 37 -13.53 1.07 -16.65
N LEU A 38 -12.76 0.76 -15.61
CA LEU A 38 -12.91 -0.38 -14.72
C LEU A 38 -13.18 0.15 -13.31
N ILE A 39 -14.21 -0.40 -12.66
CA ILE A 39 -14.61 0.02 -11.30
C ILE A 39 -13.66 -0.56 -10.25
N SER A 40 -13.11 -1.74 -10.52
CA SER A 40 -12.19 -2.43 -9.63
C SER A 40 -11.14 -3.21 -10.43
N PRO A 41 -9.91 -3.35 -9.91
CA PRO A 41 -8.88 -4.19 -10.53
C PRO A 41 -9.29 -5.68 -10.57
N LYS A 42 -10.28 -6.09 -9.77
CA LYS A 42 -10.78 -7.47 -9.68
C LYS A 42 -11.64 -7.92 -10.86
N GLU A 43 -11.93 -7.04 -11.82
CA GLU A 43 -12.71 -7.40 -13.01
C GLU A 43 -12.03 -8.47 -13.89
N GLY A 44 -10.74 -8.78 -13.66
CA GLY A 44 -10.09 -9.97 -14.21
C GLY A 44 -10.20 -10.08 -15.73
N LYS A 45 -10.61 -11.26 -16.21
CA LYS A 45 -10.85 -11.50 -17.65
C LYS A 45 -11.94 -10.56 -18.22
N SER A 46 -12.97 -10.24 -17.45
CA SER A 46 -14.04 -9.36 -17.93
C SER A 46 -13.54 -7.93 -18.18
N GLY A 47 -12.65 -7.42 -17.33
CA GLY A 47 -12.00 -6.13 -17.52
C GLY A 47 -11.10 -6.12 -18.76
N LEU A 48 -10.35 -7.19 -18.98
CA LEU A 48 -9.51 -7.36 -20.18
C LEU A 48 -10.34 -7.41 -21.48
N LEU A 49 -11.51 -8.05 -21.45
CA LEU A 49 -12.43 -8.05 -22.59
C LEU A 49 -12.99 -6.65 -22.89
N LYS A 50 -13.29 -5.85 -21.86
CA LYS A 50 -13.70 -4.45 -22.04
C LYS A 50 -12.61 -3.61 -22.71
N ILE A 51 -11.33 -3.88 -22.42
CA ILE A 51 -10.20 -3.25 -23.12
C ILE A 51 -10.19 -3.64 -24.60
N LEU A 52 -10.34 -4.91 -24.95
CA LEU A 52 -10.41 -5.32 -26.36
C LEU A 52 -11.60 -4.67 -27.09
N GLN A 53 -12.75 -4.61 -26.44
CA GLN A 53 -13.94 -3.97 -27.00
C GLN A 53 -13.71 -2.47 -27.25
N SER A 54 -12.97 -1.76 -26.39
CA SER A 54 -12.69 -0.33 -26.58
C SER A 54 -11.80 -0.06 -27.80
N ILE A 55 -11.05 -1.05 -28.27
CA ILE A 55 -10.18 -0.97 -29.45
C ILE A 55 -10.95 -1.27 -30.76
N GLY A 56 -12.20 -1.75 -30.64
CA GLY A 56 -13.09 -2.08 -31.76
C GLY A 56 -13.12 -3.57 -32.12
N MET A 57 -12.61 -4.45 -31.25
CA MET A 57 -12.64 -5.89 -31.47
C MET A 57 -13.97 -6.52 -31.04
N GLN A 58 -14.54 -7.39 -31.88
CA GLN A 58 -15.87 -8.00 -31.69
C GLN A 58 -15.88 -9.18 -30.71
N ASP A 59 -17.08 -9.64 -30.34
CA ASP A 59 -17.36 -10.71 -29.37
C ASP A 59 -16.70 -12.09 -29.62
N SER A 60 -16.06 -12.30 -30.77
CA SER A 60 -15.32 -13.54 -31.10
C SER A 60 -14.22 -13.86 -30.06
N TYR A 61 -13.68 -12.85 -29.39
CA TYR A 61 -12.61 -12.99 -28.40
C TYR A 61 -13.08 -13.43 -27.00
N LYS A 62 -14.39 -13.66 -26.78
CA LYS A 62 -14.92 -14.14 -25.47
C LYS A 62 -14.33 -15.50 -25.05
N SER A 63 -13.98 -16.35 -26.03
CA SER A 63 -13.36 -17.66 -25.79
C SER A 63 -11.88 -17.58 -25.42
N PHE A 64 -11.22 -16.44 -25.62
CA PHE A 64 -9.78 -16.32 -25.42
C PHE A 64 -9.38 -16.47 -23.96
N THR A 65 -8.21 -17.06 -23.73
CA THR A 65 -7.54 -17.06 -22.44
C THR A 65 -6.98 -15.67 -22.13
N ILE A 66 -6.68 -15.41 -20.85
CA ILE A 66 -6.08 -14.12 -20.41
C ILE A 66 -4.82 -13.79 -21.22
N ASN A 67 -3.94 -14.76 -21.43
CA ASN A 67 -2.69 -14.55 -22.19
C ASN A 67 -2.96 -14.21 -23.66
N GLN A 68 -3.95 -14.85 -24.29
CA GLN A 68 -4.34 -14.53 -25.66
C GLN A 68 -4.89 -13.10 -25.75
N ILE A 69 -5.73 -12.69 -24.79
CA ILE A 69 -6.23 -11.31 -24.73
C ILE A 69 -5.09 -10.30 -24.60
N LEU A 70 -4.12 -10.56 -23.72
CA LEU A 70 -2.96 -9.69 -23.54
C LEU A 70 -2.09 -9.61 -24.80
N ASN A 71 -1.91 -10.73 -25.51
CA ASN A 71 -1.20 -10.74 -26.78
C ASN A 71 -1.92 -9.91 -27.85
N GLU A 72 -3.24 -10.02 -27.96
CA GLU A 72 -4.02 -9.19 -28.88
C GLU A 72 -3.84 -7.71 -28.58
N ILE A 73 -3.93 -7.31 -27.30
CA ILE A 73 -3.69 -5.92 -26.85
C ILE A 73 -2.27 -5.45 -27.23
N ARG A 74 -1.26 -6.30 -27.06
CA ARG A 74 0.15 -5.99 -27.37
C ARG A 74 0.41 -5.78 -28.86
N ILE A 75 -0.34 -6.45 -29.75
CA ILE A 75 -0.16 -6.34 -31.21
C ILE A 75 -0.90 -5.12 -31.78
N GLN A 76 -1.80 -4.50 -31.00
CA GLN A 76 -2.48 -3.27 -31.43
C GLN A 76 -1.51 -2.09 -31.52
N ASN A 77 -1.75 -1.21 -32.48
CA ASN A 77 -0.97 0.02 -32.68
C ASN A 77 -1.75 1.30 -32.28
N LYS A 78 -2.79 1.15 -31.45
CA LYS A 78 -3.59 2.27 -30.96
C LYS A 78 -3.20 2.57 -29.51
N GLU A 79 -3.18 3.84 -29.14
CA GLU A 79 -3.02 4.25 -27.74
C GLU A 79 -4.27 3.83 -26.93
N ILE A 80 -4.03 3.15 -25.81
CA ILE A 80 -5.08 2.58 -24.96
C ILE A 80 -4.96 3.18 -23.57
N HIS A 81 -6.00 3.87 -23.12
CA HIS A 81 -6.04 4.46 -21.78
C HIS A 81 -6.98 3.66 -20.88
N ILE A 82 -6.45 3.05 -19.83
CA ILE A 82 -7.20 2.20 -18.91
C ILE A 82 -7.36 2.95 -17.59
N PHE A 83 -8.59 3.34 -17.30
CA PHE A 83 -8.96 4.00 -16.05
C PHE A 83 -9.46 2.94 -15.06
N ILE A 84 -8.81 2.83 -13.89
CA ILE A 84 -9.13 1.82 -12.88
C ILE A 84 -9.35 2.51 -11.54
N ASP A 85 -10.55 2.36 -11.01
CA ASP A 85 -10.88 2.82 -9.67
C ASP A 85 -10.63 1.73 -8.61
N ASN A 86 -10.61 2.13 -7.34
CA ASN A 86 -10.40 1.24 -6.19
C ASN A 86 -9.16 0.33 -6.35
N PHE A 87 -8.06 0.90 -6.86
CA PHE A 87 -6.87 0.12 -7.22
C PHE A 87 -6.21 -0.57 -6.03
N GLU A 88 -6.48 -0.10 -4.82
CA GLU A 88 -6.03 -0.72 -3.57
C GLU A 88 -6.56 -2.15 -3.37
N GLU A 89 -7.62 -2.53 -4.07
CA GLU A 89 -8.19 -3.87 -4.02
C GLU A 89 -7.43 -4.92 -4.84
N LEU A 90 -6.35 -4.52 -5.52
CA LEU A 90 -5.55 -5.37 -6.38
C LEU A 90 -5.03 -6.60 -5.60
N THR A 91 -5.30 -7.82 -6.08
CA THR A 91 -4.72 -9.03 -5.49
C THR A 91 -3.50 -9.53 -6.27
N LYS A 92 -2.75 -10.48 -5.70
CA LYS A 92 -1.57 -11.12 -6.35
C LYS A 92 -1.91 -11.74 -7.70
N ARG A 93 -3.14 -12.25 -7.86
CA ARG A 93 -3.59 -12.86 -9.11
C ARG A 93 -3.69 -11.81 -10.21
N GLU A 94 -4.27 -10.65 -9.89
CA GLU A 94 -4.49 -9.59 -10.86
C GLU A 94 -3.24 -8.80 -11.21
N LEU A 95 -2.36 -8.62 -10.22
CA LEU A 95 -1.07 -7.96 -10.38
C LEU A 95 -0.27 -8.50 -11.58
N ARG A 96 -0.31 -9.82 -11.82
CA ARG A 96 0.46 -10.45 -12.89
C ARG A 96 0.10 -9.92 -14.28
N TYR A 97 -1.18 -9.73 -14.59
CA TYR A 97 -1.57 -9.23 -15.90
C TYR A 97 -1.48 -7.70 -15.99
N TYR A 98 -1.66 -6.99 -14.88
CA TYR A 98 -1.43 -5.54 -14.87
C TYR A 98 0.05 -5.18 -15.07
N LYS A 99 0.99 -5.98 -14.55
CA LYS A 99 2.42 -5.83 -14.87
C LYS A 99 2.69 -6.02 -16.36
N GLN A 100 2.07 -7.02 -16.98
CA GLN A 100 2.20 -7.22 -18.42
C GLN A 100 1.61 -6.06 -19.23
N LEU A 101 0.49 -5.49 -18.80
CA LEU A 101 -0.09 -4.28 -19.41
C LEU A 101 0.80 -3.06 -19.23
N PHE A 102 1.44 -2.92 -18.06
CA PHE A 102 2.37 -1.85 -17.75
C PHE A 102 3.60 -1.86 -18.67
N GLU A 103 4.07 -3.04 -19.10
CA GLU A 103 5.20 -3.17 -20.03
C GLU A 103 4.85 -2.79 -21.48
N ILE A 104 3.58 -2.59 -21.82
CA ILE A 104 3.16 -2.28 -23.19
C ILE A 104 3.21 -0.76 -23.40
N GLY A 105 4.14 -0.30 -24.23
CA GLY A 105 4.44 1.14 -24.40
C GLY A 105 3.32 2.01 -24.97
N HIS A 106 2.26 1.43 -25.54
CA HIS A 106 1.05 2.14 -26.01
C HIS A 106 -0.15 2.02 -25.05
N VAL A 107 0.05 1.43 -23.87
CA VAL A 107 -0.98 1.30 -22.84
C VAL A 107 -0.66 2.24 -21.68
N SER A 108 -1.57 3.17 -21.40
CA SER A 108 -1.50 4.02 -20.21
C SER A 108 -2.44 3.52 -19.14
N LEU A 109 -1.91 3.29 -17.93
CA LEU A 109 -2.73 2.91 -16.77
C LEU A 109 -2.97 4.15 -15.92
N ILE A 110 -4.22 4.54 -15.73
CA ILE A 110 -4.64 5.62 -14.85
C ILE A 110 -5.39 4.99 -13.69
N VAL A 111 -4.73 4.90 -12.54
CA VAL A 111 -5.26 4.20 -11.37
C VAL A 111 -5.63 5.20 -10.29
N ASN A 112 -6.73 4.96 -9.59
CA ASN A 112 -7.16 5.75 -8.44
C ASN A 112 -7.21 4.88 -7.20
N ILE A 113 -6.66 5.41 -6.10
CA ILE A 113 -6.74 4.80 -4.78
C ILE A 113 -7.72 5.61 -3.95
N VAL A 114 -8.76 4.95 -3.42
CA VAL A 114 -9.82 5.61 -2.65
C VAL A 114 -9.60 5.41 -1.15
N SER A 115 -9.14 4.24 -0.73
CA SER A 115 -8.96 3.86 0.68
C SER A 115 -7.49 3.79 1.12
N ASP A 116 -7.20 4.38 2.29
CA ASP A 116 -5.88 4.32 2.93
C ASP A 116 -5.59 3.02 3.67
N ASN A 117 -6.65 2.31 4.07
CA ASN A 117 -6.54 1.17 4.99
C ASN A 117 -6.07 -0.12 4.32
N ALA A 118 -5.85 -0.08 3.00
CA ALA A 118 -5.48 -1.24 2.22
C ALA A 118 -3.95 -1.40 2.13
N VAL A 119 -3.48 -2.56 2.58
CA VAL A 119 -2.10 -3.01 2.38
C VAL A 119 -1.95 -3.37 0.91
N PHE A 120 -1.12 -2.61 0.21
CA PHE A 120 -0.82 -2.92 -1.19
C PHE A 120 -0.10 -4.25 -1.31
N VAL A 121 -0.49 -5.01 -2.32
CA VAL A 121 0.12 -6.30 -2.62
C VAL A 121 1.57 -6.17 -3.07
N ASP A 122 1.91 -5.07 -3.74
CA ASP A 122 3.27 -4.81 -4.25
C ASP A 122 3.56 -3.31 -4.26
N ASN A 123 4.36 -2.85 -3.29
CA ASN A 123 4.75 -1.45 -3.18
C ASN A 123 5.73 -1.03 -4.29
N ASP A 124 6.54 -1.96 -4.83
CA ASP A 124 7.52 -1.64 -5.87
C ASP A 124 6.81 -1.38 -7.21
N PHE A 125 5.70 -2.07 -7.46
CA PHE A 125 4.87 -1.80 -8.61
C PHE A 125 4.23 -0.40 -8.54
N ILE A 126 3.71 0.00 -7.37
CA ILE A 126 3.12 1.33 -7.15
C ILE A 126 4.14 2.45 -7.37
N ARG A 127 5.41 2.24 -6.97
CA ARG A 127 6.49 3.22 -7.15
C ARG A 127 6.83 3.54 -8.60
N GLN A 128 6.46 2.67 -9.55
CA GLN A 128 6.71 2.89 -10.98
C GLN A 128 5.70 3.87 -11.60
N PHE A 129 4.59 4.16 -10.92
CA PHE A 129 3.61 5.12 -11.38
C PHE A 129 4.05 6.55 -11.12
N VAL A 130 3.67 7.46 -12.03
CA VAL A 130 3.79 8.89 -11.80
C VAL A 130 2.66 9.33 -10.87
N ILE A 131 3.01 9.68 -9.64
CA ILE A 131 2.08 10.17 -8.63
C ILE A 131 1.91 11.68 -8.82
N LEU A 132 0.67 12.12 -9.08
CA LEU A 132 0.36 13.52 -9.35
C LEU A 132 -0.14 14.30 -8.13
N ASN A 133 -0.53 13.61 -7.06
CA ASN A 133 -1.04 14.22 -5.84
C ASN A 133 0.03 14.17 -4.75
N GLU A 134 0.37 15.34 -4.22
CA GLU A 134 1.27 15.47 -3.05
C GLU A 134 0.62 14.83 -1.79
N ASP A 135 -0.72 14.90 -1.69
CA ASP A 135 -1.54 14.32 -0.62
C ASP A 135 -1.36 12.80 -0.41
N PHE A 136 -0.89 12.08 -1.46
CA PHE A 136 -0.63 10.64 -1.36
C PHE A 136 0.48 10.33 -0.35
N TYR A 137 1.50 11.20 -0.27
CA TYR A 137 2.63 11.02 0.63
C TYR A 137 2.31 11.49 2.05
N GLU A 138 1.53 12.57 2.21
CA GLU A 138 1.18 13.12 3.52
C GLU A 138 0.26 12.16 4.30
N ASN A 139 -0.84 11.73 3.70
CA ASN A 139 -1.84 10.89 4.38
C ASN A 139 -1.31 9.48 4.74
N ARG A 140 -0.42 8.90 3.94
CA ARG A 140 0.22 7.62 4.28
C ARG A 140 1.37 7.74 5.27
N THR A 141 2.02 8.90 5.36
CA THR A 141 3.04 9.11 6.40
C THR A 141 2.40 9.29 7.77
N GLU A 142 1.18 9.85 7.86
CA GLU A 142 0.42 9.92 9.11
C GLU A 142 -0.16 8.58 9.59
N SER A 143 -0.14 7.53 8.75
CA SER A 143 -0.41 6.16 9.18
C SER A 143 0.76 5.54 9.98
N ILE A 144 1.48 6.37 10.77
CA ILE A 144 2.35 5.89 11.86
C ILE A 144 1.48 4.98 12.70
N ASN A 145 1.83 3.71 12.57
CA ASN A 145 1.03 2.58 12.96
C ASN A 145 0.82 2.64 14.47
N VAL A 146 -0.33 3.19 14.89
CA VAL A 146 -0.69 3.48 16.29
C VAL A 146 -0.48 2.24 17.18
N LYS A 147 -0.58 1.04 16.60
CA LYS A 147 -0.24 -0.24 17.25
C LYS A 147 1.21 -0.29 17.76
N TYR A 148 2.18 0.17 16.97
CA TYR A 148 3.59 0.22 17.37
C TYR A 148 3.85 1.29 18.43
N THR A 149 3.20 2.46 18.33
CA THR A 149 3.30 3.50 19.37
C THR A 149 2.77 2.99 20.71
N ILE A 150 1.61 2.33 20.70
CA ILE A 150 1.03 1.70 21.91
C ILE A 150 1.94 0.60 22.46
N LEU A 151 2.54 -0.22 21.59
CA LEU A 151 3.44 -1.29 21.99
C LEU A 151 4.72 -0.75 22.64
N ILE A 152 5.29 0.34 22.11
CA ILE A 152 6.45 1.02 22.70
C ILE A 152 6.10 1.56 24.09
N VAL A 153 4.95 2.24 24.23
CA VAL A 153 4.49 2.76 25.53
C VAL A 153 4.29 1.62 26.54
N LEU A 154 3.71 0.50 26.11
CA LEU A 154 3.52 -0.69 26.95
C LEU A 154 4.87 -1.30 27.38
N CYS A 155 5.83 -1.42 26.47
CA CYS A 155 7.18 -1.91 26.78
C CYS A 155 7.89 -1.00 27.80
N VAL A 156 7.80 0.32 27.63
CA VAL A 156 8.37 1.28 28.59
C VAL A 156 7.69 1.14 29.96
N PHE A 157 6.37 0.96 30.00
CA PHE A 157 5.64 0.78 31.25
C PHE A 157 6.04 -0.51 31.99
N ILE A 158 6.14 -1.62 31.27
CA ILE A 158 6.61 -2.91 31.82
C ILE A 158 8.05 -2.78 32.32
N PHE A 159 8.93 -2.11 31.57
CA PHE A 159 10.31 -1.85 31.98
C PHE A 159 10.38 -1.05 33.29
N LEU A 160 9.57 0.01 33.44
CA LEU A 160 9.53 0.81 34.66
C LEU A 160 9.03 0.02 35.88
N ILE A 161 8.00 -0.83 35.69
CA ILE A 161 7.51 -1.73 36.74
C ILE A 161 8.61 -2.71 37.17
N PHE A 162 9.29 -3.31 36.20
CA PHE A 162 10.37 -4.26 36.45
C PHE A 162 11.54 -3.60 37.21
N LEU A 163 11.96 -2.40 36.77
CA LEU A 163 13.00 -1.62 37.43
C LEU A 163 12.64 -1.31 38.90
N LYS A 164 11.39 -0.90 39.15
CA LYS A 164 10.91 -0.61 40.51
C LYS A 164 10.92 -1.87 41.39
N MET A 165 10.51 -3.02 40.85
CA MET A 165 10.51 -4.29 41.58
C MET A 165 11.95 -4.72 41.94
N GLN A 166 12.89 -4.56 41.02
CA GLN A 166 14.30 -4.93 41.23
C GLN A 166 15.00 -4.01 42.26
N LEU A 167 14.68 -2.71 42.27
CA LEU A 167 15.14 -1.79 43.31
C LEU A 167 14.58 -2.15 44.70
N GLY A 168 13.34 -2.66 44.78
CA GLY A 168 12.77 -3.18 46.02
C GLY A 168 13.54 -4.38 46.58
N ILE A 169 13.97 -5.30 45.71
CA ILE A 169 14.79 -6.46 46.10
C ILE A 169 16.17 -6.02 46.60
N LEU A 170 16.79 -5.04 45.95
CA LEU A 170 18.06 -4.46 46.41
C LEU A 170 17.96 -3.89 47.82
N ASN A 171 16.88 -3.17 48.13
CA ASN A 171 16.67 -2.63 49.48
C ASN A 171 16.55 -3.73 50.55
N ILE A 172 15.91 -4.86 50.22
CA ILE A 172 15.79 -6.01 51.13
C ILE A 172 17.17 -6.64 51.37
N ILE A 173 17.97 -6.82 50.32
CA ILE A 173 19.34 -7.36 50.42
C ILE A 173 20.21 -6.45 51.29
N VAL A 174 20.19 -5.13 51.04
CA VAL A 174 20.96 -4.16 51.83
C VAL A 174 20.54 -4.15 53.29
N SER A 175 19.23 -4.18 53.57
CA SER A 175 18.69 -4.22 54.94
C SER A 175 19.10 -5.50 55.68
N THR A 176 19.05 -6.64 54.99
CA THR A 176 19.47 -7.94 55.54
C THR A 176 20.96 -7.93 55.85
N LEU A 177 21.79 -7.44 54.92
CA LEU A 177 23.24 -7.35 55.10
C LEU A 177 23.59 -6.45 56.29
N TRP A 178 22.93 -5.29 56.39
CA TRP A 178 23.10 -4.36 57.51
C TRP A 178 22.73 -5.00 58.85
N PHE A 179 21.60 -5.71 58.89
CA PHE A 179 21.16 -6.44 60.08
C PHE A 179 22.16 -7.53 60.47
N THR A 180 22.68 -8.30 59.51
CA THR A 180 23.74 -9.29 59.76
C THR A 180 25.00 -8.65 60.35
N PHE A 181 25.43 -7.48 59.84
CA PHE A 181 26.57 -6.75 60.39
C PHE A 181 26.33 -6.25 61.83
N LEU A 182 25.12 -5.76 62.13
CA LEU A 182 24.75 -5.36 63.50
C LEU A 182 24.76 -6.54 64.47
N MET A 183 24.25 -7.71 64.04
CA MET A 183 24.28 -8.91 64.85
C MET A 183 25.71 -9.41 65.07
N TYR A 184 26.54 -9.43 64.02
CA TYR A 184 27.96 -9.80 64.12
C TYR A 184 28.71 -8.91 65.13
N ARG A 185 28.52 -7.59 65.05
CA ARG A 185 29.10 -6.65 66.01
C ARG A 185 28.63 -6.95 67.44
N SER A 186 27.34 -7.17 67.64
CA SER A 186 26.77 -7.46 68.96
C SER A 186 27.35 -8.73 69.58
N PHE A 187 27.46 -9.82 68.80
CA PHE A 187 28.08 -11.05 69.26
C PHE A 187 29.57 -10.90 69.58
N TYR A 188 30.30 -10.13 68.78
CA TYR A 188 31.72 -9.85 69.03
C TYR A 188 31.94 -9.15 70.37
N TYR A 189 31.13 -8.14 70.71
CA TYR A 189 31.21 -7.44 72.01
C TYR A 189 30.78 -8.30 73.21
N ILE A 190 29.98 -9.35 72.99
CA ILE A 190 29.54 -10.24 74.07
C ILE A 190 30.59 -11.34 74.32
N MET A 191 31.27 -11.79 73.27
CA MET A 191 32.31 -12.82 73.39
C MET A 191 33.67 -12.30 73.85
N HIS A 192 33.93 -11.00 73.73
CA HIS A 192 35.23 -10.41 74.06
C HIS A 192 35.16 -9.45 75.24
#